data_AF-A0A1B7NPV7-F1
#
_entry.id   AF-A0A1B7NPV7-F1
#
_cell.length_a   1.000
_cell.length_b   1.000
_cell.length_c   1.000
_cell.angle_alpha   90.00
_cell.angle_beta   90.00
_cell.angle_gamma   90.00
#
_symmetry.space_group_name_H-M   'P 1'
#
loop_
_entity.id
_entity.type
_entity.pdbx_description
1 polymer ?
#
loop_
_entity_poly.entity_id
_entity_poly.type
_entity_poly.pdbx_seq_one_letter_code
_entity_poly.pdbx_strand_id
1 'polypeptide(L)'
;PERGSFPLDHDGECKFIISSYLQCLKKGGGVNDETCRKLAKSYLSCRMDNNLMAPDNFENLGLVFDEDDKKKGTEQPSTTATSESKKT
;
A
#
# COMPACT_ATOMS: atom_id res chain seq x y z
N PRO A 1 14.41 10.32 15.28
CA PRO A 1 13.04 9.76 15.13
C PRO A 1 13.08 8.45 14.35
N GLU A 2 13.40 7.34 15.04
CA GLU A 2 13.53 6.02 14.41
C GLU A 2 12.20 5.31 14.14
N ARG A 3 11.09 5.83 14.69
CA ARG A 3 9.72 5.58 14.24
C ARG A 3 8.87 6.80 14.55
N GLY A 4 9.32 7.97 14.09
CA GLY A 4 8.55 9.20 14.25
C GLY A 4 7.13 8.96 13.75
N SER A 5 6.14 9.53 14.44
CA SER A 5 4.79 9.72 13.91
C SER A 5 4.91 10.59 12.65
N PHE A 6 5.32 9.96 11.55
CA PHE A 6 5.34 10.59 10.25
C PHE A 6 3.89 10.98 9.98
N PRO A 7 3.63 12.14 9.38
CA PRO A 7 2.31 12.46 8.84
C PRO A 7 2.03 11.45 7.71
N LEU A 8 1.63 10.23 8.10
CA LEU A 8 1.57 9.03 7.27
C LEU A 8 0.49 9.16 6.19
N ASP A 9 -0.34 10.20 6.29
CA ASP A 9 -1.52 10.49 5.48
C ASP A 9 -1.96 11.92 5.86
N HIS A 10 -1.23 12.96 5.39
CA HIS A 10 -1.53 14.35 5.78
C HIS A 10 -2.87 14.83 5.20
N ASP A 11 -3.20 14.38 3.98
CA ASP A 11 -4.35 14.86 3.21
C ASP A 11 -5.48 13.83 3.07
N GLY A 12 -5.36 12.63 3.65
CA GLY A 12 -6.46 11.67 3.61
C GLY A 12 -6.52 10.79 2.35
N GLU A 13 -5.51 10.82 1.47
CA GLU A 13 -5.53 10.24 0.12
C GLU A 13 -5.98 8.77 0.12
N CYS A 14 -5.45 7.94 1.03
CA CYS A 14 -5.78 6.52 1.13
C CYS A 14 -6.76 6.20 2.28
N LYS A 15 -7.35 7.24 2.91
CA LYS A 15 -8.20 7.12 4.10
C LYS A 15 -9.47 6.30 3.87
N PHE A 16 -10.03 6.36 2.68
CA PHE A 16 -11.24 5.61 2.34
C PHE A 16 -10.99 4.10 2.36
N ILE A 17 -9.83 3.65 1.83
CA ILE A 17 -9.47 2.23 1.76
C ILE A 17 -9.17 1.68 3.15
N ILE A 18 -8.38 2.41 3.97
CA ILE A 18 -8.08 1.97 5.34
C ILE A 18 -9.33 1.90 6.19
N SER A 19 -10.29 2.81 5.99
CA SER A 19 -11.58 2.77 6.68
C SER A 19 -12.34 1.47 6.36
N SER A 20 -12.37 1.07 5.09
CA SER A 20 -12.97 -0.22 4.68
C SER A 20 -12.22 -1.41 5.28
N TYR A 21 -10.89 -1.39 5.29
CA TYR A 21 -10.08 -2.44 5.91
C TYR A 21 -10.37 -2.58 7.41
N LEU A 22 -10.36 -1.48 8.15
CA LEU A 22 -10.65 -1.47 9.59
C LEU A 22 -12.09 -1.92 9.87
N GLN A 23 -13.05 -1.53 9.03
CA GLN A 23 -14.42 -2.04 9.13
C GLN A 23 -14.48 -3.54 8.86
N CYS A 24 -13.70 -4.05 7.92
CA CYS A 24 -13.61 -5.48 7.63
C CYS A 24 -13.10 -6.25 8.86
N LEU A 25 -11.99 -5.82 9.45
CA LEU A 25 -11.47 -6.40 10.69
C LEU A 25 -12.49 -6.35 11.82
N LYS A 26 -13.17 -5.21 12.00
CA LYS A 26 -14.19 -5.05 13.04
C LYS A 26 -15.36 -6.02 12.85
N LYS A 27 -15.78 -6.26 11.61
CA LYS A 27 -16.83 -7.24 11.29
C LYS A 27 -16.37 -8.68 11.54
N GLY A 28 -15.12 -8.99 11.24
CA GLY A 28 -14.50 -10.31 11.50
C GLY A 28 -14.04 -10.53 12.94
N GLY A 29 -14.34 -9.62 13.88
CA GLY A 29 -13.88 -9.76 15.28
C GLY A 29 -12.36 -9.66 15.45
N GLY A 30 -11.68 -8.94 14.55
CA GLY A 30 -10.23 -8.82 14.50
C GLY A 30 -9.54 -9.88 13.64
N VAL A 31 -10.30 -10.81 13.06
CA VAL A 31 -9.77 -11.78 12.10
C VAL A 31 -9.50 -11.10 10.77
N ASN A 32 -8.31 -11.33 10.22
CA ASN A 32 -7.90 -10.81 8.92
C ASN A 32 -8.11 -11.86 7.84
N ASP A 33 -9.37 -12.08 7.47
CA ASP A 33 -9.76 -13.00 6.40
C ASP A 33 -9.29 -12.52 5.02
N GLU A 34 -9.39 -13.37 4.00
CA GLU A 34 -8.95 -13.06 2.63
C GLU A 34 -9.55 -11.75 2.10
N THR A 35 -10.82 -11.47 2.38
CA THR A 35 -11.49 -10.22 2.03
C THR A 35 -10.81 -9.00 2.66
N CYS A 36 -10.42 -9.10 3.93
CA CYS A 36 -9.74 -8.01 4.64
C CYS A 36 -8.29 -7.87 4.15
N ARG A 37 -7.62 -9.00 3.85
CA ARG A 37 -6.29 -9.00 3.23
C ARG A 37 -6.32 -8.30 1.87
N LYS A 38 -7.33 -8.52 1.03
CA LYS A 38 -7.52 -7.82 -0.25
C LYS A 38 -7.63 -6.30 -0.06
N LEU A 39 -8.36 -5.84 0.96
CA LEU A 39 -8.43 -4.42 1.33
C LEU A 39 -7.09 -3.87 1.82
N ALA A 40 -6.34 -4.66 2.60
CA ALA A 40 -5.00 -4.29 3.05
C ALA A 40 -4.02 -4.13 1.86
N LYS A 41 -4.10 -5.03 0.87
CA LYS A 41 -3.32 -4.95 -0.38
C LYS A 41 -3.61 -3.64 -1.12
N SER A 42 -4.88 -3.32 -1.33
CA SER A 42 -5.28 -2.06 -1.98
C SER A 42 -4.83 -0.83 -1.21
N TYR A 43 -4.89 -0.88 0.12
CA TYR A 43 -4.42 0.23 0.96
C TYR A 43 -2.92 0.46 0.81
N LEU A 44 -2.12 -0.60 0.84
CA LEU A 44 -0.67 -0.51 0.68
C LEU A 44 -0.27 -0.10 -0.75
N SER A 45 -0.97 -0.60 -1.77
CA SER A 45 -0.80 -0.13 -3.15
C SER A 45 -1.00 1.37 -3.23
N CYS A 46 -2.14 1.89 -2.74
CA CYS A 46 -2.43 3.31 -2.73
C CYS A 46 -1.31 4.15 -2.08
N ARG A 47 -0.71 3.64 -0.99
CA ARG A 47 0.40 4.34 -0.34
C ARG A 47 1.68 4.33 -1.18
N MET A 48 1.98 3.23 -1.88
CA MET A 48 3.12 3.16 -2.79
C MET A 48 2.90 4.05 -4.02
N ASP A 49 1.71 4.01 -4.62
CA ASP A 49 1.33 4.79 -5.80
C ASP A 49 1.37 6.31 -5.54
N ASN A 50 0.98 6.74 -4.34
CA ASN A 50 1.04 8.15 -3.91
C ASN A 50 2.35 8.53 -3.23
N ASN A 51 3.36 7.66 -3.29
CA ASN A 51 4.69 7.91 -2.73
C ASN A 51 4.68 8.21 -1.20
N LEU A 52 3.63 7.74 -0.50
CA LEU A 52 3.41 7.81 0.95
C LEU A 52 4.09 6.66 1.71
N MET A 53 4.70 5.73 0.98
CA MET A 53 5.51 4.62 1.46
C MET A 53 6.50 4.21 0.35
N ALA A 54 7.66 3.68 0.73
CA ALA A 54 8.58 3.10 -0.26
C ALA A 54 7.92 1.90 -0.96
N PRO A 55 8.10 1.74 -2.28
CA PRO A 55 7.58 0.58 -3.00
C PRO A 55 8.23 -0.70 -2.48
N ASP A 56 7.42 -1.70 -2.18
CA ASP A 56 7.84 -3.01 -1.71
C ASP A 56 6.96 -4.11 -2.30
N ASN A 57 7.45 -5.35 -2.27
CA ASN A 57 6.71 -6.48 -2.76
C ASN A 57 5.70 -6.97 -1.72
N PHE A 58 4.48 -7.33 -2.14
CA PHE A 58 3.42 -7.73 -1.21
C PHE A 58 3.77 -8.98 -0.38
N GLU A 59 4.63 -9.87 -0.92
CA GLU A 59 5.12 -11.05 -0.20
C GLU A 59 5.95 -10.67 1.04
N ASN A 60 6.80 -9.64 0.93
CA ASN A 60 7.61 -9.13 2.05
C ASN A 60 6.74 -8.50 3.14
N LEU A 61 5.55 -8.01 2.75
CA LEU A 61 4.56 -7.43 3.65
C LEU A 61 3.59 -8.48 4.23
N GLY A 62 3.80 -9.78 3.95
CA GLY A 62 2.95 -10.87 4.41
C GLY A 62 1.60 -10.98 3.67
N LEU A 63 1.48 -10.32 2.51
CA LEU A 63 0.28 -10.29 1.69
C LEU A 63 0.43 -11.17 0.45
N VAL A 64 0.58 -12.47 0.68
CA VAL A 64 0.57 -13.50 -0.37
C VAL A 64 -0.87 -13.93 -0.66
N PHE A 65 -1.29 -13.86 -1.92
CA PHE A 65 -2.57 -14.37 -2.41
C PHE A 65 -2.31 -15.38 -3.53
N ASP A 66 -3.04 -16.49 -3.53
CA ASP A 66 -2.92 -17.55 -4.53
C ASP A 66 -3.22 -17.07 -5.96
N GLU A 67 -3.92 -15.94 -6.11
CA GLU A 67 -4.25 -15.32 -7.39
C GLU A 67 -3.05 -14.56 -8.02
N ASP A 68 -2.05 -14.16 -7.23
CA ASP A 68 -0.87 -13.42 -7.72
C ASP A 68 0.13 -14.32 -8.46
N ASP A 69 0.15 -15.62 -8.17
CA ASP A 69 1.05 -16.60 -8.84
C ASP A 69 0.80 -16.67 -10.36
N LYS A 70 -0.42 -16.35 -10.79
CA LYS A 70 -0.82 -16.38 -12.21
C LYS A 70 -0.49 -15.10 -12.99
N LYS A 71 -0.05 -14.03 -12.31
CA LYS A 71 0.30 -12.73 -12.92
C LYS A 71 1.79 -12.39 -12.81
N LYS A 72 2.67 -13.40 -12.73
CA LYS A 72 4.13 -13.21 -12.80
C LYS A 72 4.65 -12.90 -14.21
N GLY A 73 4.01 -11.95 -14.89
CA GLY A 73 4.44 -11.37 -16.15
C GLY A 73 3.79 -10.01 -16.30
N THR A 74 4.60 -8.94 -16.28
CA THR A 74 4.21 -7.51 -16.40
C THR A 74 3.71 -6.94 -15.05
N GLU A 75 4.30 -5.95 -14.37
CA GLU A 75 5.30 -4.94 -14.71
C GLU A 75 5.84 -4.41 -13.37
N GLN A 76 7.14 -4.48 -13.14
CA GLN A 76 7.82 -3.43 -12.40
C GLN A 76 8.19 -2.36 -13.43
N PRO A 77 7.92 -1.08 -13.15
CA PRO A 77 8.90 -0.07 -13.45
C PRO A 77 9.34 0.55 -12.13
N SER A 78 10.40 -0.03 -11.55
CA SER A 78 11.41 0.80 -10.90
C SER A 78 12.26 1.44 -12.00
N THR A 79 12.65 2.70 -11.81
CA THR A 79 13.40 3.63 -12.70
C THR A 79 12.49 4.38 -13.71
N THR A 80 12.49 5.71 -13.89
CA THR A 80 13.42 6.84 -13.63
C THR A 80 12.57 8.14 -13.76
N ALA A 81 12.66 9.21 -12.96
CA ALA A 81 13.65 10.29 -13.02
C ALA A 81 13.31 11.33 -11.93
N THR A 82 14.16 11.55 -10.93
CA THR A 82 15.05 12.74 -10.81
C THR A 82 14.42 14.06 -11.25
N SER A 83 14.20 14.92 -10.25
CA SER A 83 14.00 16.36 -10.36
C SER A 83 15.16 17.03 -11.10
N GLU A 84 14.90 18.02 -11.96
CA GLU A 84 15.79 19.18 -12.04
C GLU A 84 15.01 20.46 -12.32
N SER A 85 15.12 21.38 -11.35
CA SER A 85 14.62 22.74 -11.39
C SER A 85 15.41 23.57 -12.39
N LYS A 86 14.74 24.17 -13.38
CA LYS A 86 15.33 25.24 -14.17
C LYS A 86 14.93 26.60 -13.58
N LYS A 87 15.78 27.10 -12.69
CA LYS A 87 15.85 28.51 -12.30
C LYS A 87 17.05 29.12 -13.02
N THR A 88 16.82 29.92 -14.06
CA THR A 88 17.53 31.17 -14.43
C THR A 88 16.77 31.78 -15.59
#